data_AF-A0A960Y7L3-F1
#
_entry.id   AF-A0A960Y7L3-F1
#
_cell.length_a   1.000
_cell.length_b   1.000
_cell.length_c   1.000
_cell.angle_alpha   90.00
_cell.angle_beta   90.00
_cell.angle_gamma   90.00
#
_symmetry.space_group_name_H-M   'P 1'
#
loop_
_entity.id
_entity.type
_entity.pdbx_description
1 polymer ?
#
loop_
_entity_poly.entity_id
_entity_poly.type
_entity_poly.pdbx_seq_one_letter_code
_entity_poly.pdbx_strand_id
1 'polypeptide(L)'
;LLTLLAAVTLLSMTGCSDDGTPLTAPDDPLSMTALETDALSSQNPFVIPPHAVVKGKTYAEWSVEWWRWLWSIPFDQNPGMDSTGDFVANGQSGSVWFLAPAYFSDDWYRRATIPAGKMLFIDLAAVFMSIQEGDGETLEELAEAARVFMDATTDVMVEVDGVALQNVEDYRVQSPGMFDYVVPENNMFEAFGLDYPAGEYHDGFCDGYYIMLAPLSAGQHTIHMLATFPAPYNDTIEVTFELTVAGRGRNHFTNR
;
A
#
# COMPACT_ATOMS: atom_id res chain seq x y z
N LEU A 1 13.76 -8.76 -22.07
CA LEU A 1 13.91 -8.34 -20.66
C LEU A 1 12.64 -8.80 -19.97
N LEU A 2 12.59 -9.75 -19.05
CA LEU A 2 13.50 -10.84 -18.70
C LEU A 2 12.58 -11.83 -17.97
N THR A 3 12.37 -13.03 -18.51
CA THR A 3 11.79 -14.16 -17.76
C THR A 3 12.74 -14.49 -16.60
N LEU A 4 12.33 -14.31 -15.35
CA LEU A 4 13.06 -14.85 -14.20
C LEU A 4 12.16 -15.76 -13.38
N LEU A 5 12.47 -17.05 -13.51
CA LEU A 5 11.92 -18.18 -12.79
C LEU A 5 12.13 -18.04 -11.27
N ALA A 6 11.09 -18.38 -10.51
CA ALA A 6 11.11 -18.60 -9.07
C ALA A 6 12.24 -19.56 -8.63
N ALA A 7 12.96 -19.18 -7.58
CA ALA A 7 13.73 -20.10 -6.75
C ALA A 7 14.05 -19.44 -5.39
N VAL A 8 13.18 -19.62 -4.39
CA VAL A 8 13.55 -19.44 -2.98
C VAL A 8 13.65 -20.82 -2.34
N THR A 9 14.88 -21.24 -2.07
CA THR A 9 15.19 -22.49 -1.35
C THR A 9 14.92 -22.33 0.15
N LEU A 10 13.98 -23.10 0.69
CA LEU A 10 13.78 -23.28 2.13
C LEU A 10 15.02 -23.93 2.78
N LEU A 11 15.63 -23.25 3.76
CA LEU A 11 16.53 -23.89 4.72
C LEU A 11 15.80 -24.05 6.06
N SER A 12 15.37 -25.28 6.36
CA SER A 12 14.92 -25.68 7.69
C SER A 12 16.13 -26.00 8.56
N MET A 13 16.26 -25.36 9.73
CA MET A 13 17.06 -25.90 10.83
C MET A 13 16.35 -25.72 12.18
N THR A 14 16.05 -26.85 12.79
CA THR A 14 15.58 -27.08 14.16
C THR A 14 16.64 -26.75 15.22
N GLY A 15 16.21 -26.15 16.34
CA GLY A 15 16.49 -26.70 17.68
C GLY A 15 17.21 -25.84 18.74
N CYS A 16 16.44 -25.49 19.78
CA CYS A 16 16.74 -25.42 21.24
C CYS A 16 17.74 -24.38 21.82
N SER A 17 17.27 -23.55 22.75
CA SER A 17 17.19 -23.89 24.20
C SER A 17 16.47 -22.82 25.03
N ASP A 18 15.71 -23.30 26.00
CA ASP A 18 14.95 -22.60 27.04
C ASP A 18 15.88 -22.05 28.14
N ASP A 19 15.77 -20.76 28.50
CA ASP A 19 16.29 -20.23 29.77
C ASP A 19 15.14 -19.61 30.56
N GLY A 20 14.65 -20.39 31.52
CA GLY A 20 13.51 -20.06 32.37
C GLY A 20 13.75 -18.83 33.25
N THR A 21 13.00 -17.78 32.96
CA THR A 21 12.65 -16.74 33.95
C THR A 21 11.16 -16.44 33.76
N PRO A 22 10.31 -16.60 34.80
CA PRO A 22 8.89 -16.29 34.65
C PRO A 22 8.75 -14.77 34.62
N LEU A 23 8.65 -14.20 33.42
CA LEU A 23 8.09 -12.87 33.23
C LEU A 23 6.59 -13.00 33.50
N THR A 24 6.14 -12.44 34.62
CA THR A 24 4.72 -12.23 34.88
C THR A 24 4.15 -11.39 33.73
N ALA A 25 3.36 -12.03 32.88
CA ALA A 25 2.60 -11.35 31.84
C ALA A 25 1.66 -10.33 32.51
N PRO A 26 1.57 -9.08 32.05
CA PRO A 26 0.49 -8.22 32.47
C PRO A 26 -0.82 -8.81 31.96
N ASP A 27 -1.75 -8.98 32.89
CA ASP A 27 -3.11 -9.43 32.66
C ASP A 27 -3.81 -8.49 31.65
N ASP A 28 -4.54 -9.09 30.71
CA ASP A 28 -5.51 -8.52 29.76
C ASP A 28 -4.99 -8.07 28.37
N PRO A 29 -5.21 -8.86 27.30
CA PRO A 29 -4.80 -8.53 25.93
C PRO A 29 -5.52 -7.30 25.34
N LEU A 30 -6.61 -6.82 25.97
CA LEU A 30 -7.31 -5.60 25.55
C LEU A 30 -6.64 -4.30 26.02
N SER A 31 -5.72 -4.40 27.00
CA SER A 31 -5.01 -3.25 27.58
C SER A 31 -3.77 -2.85 26.77
N MET A 32 -3.11 -3.82 26.13
CA MET A 32 -1.91 -3.60 25.32
C MET A 32 -2.20 -2.78 24.05
N THR A 33 -3.34 -3.02 23.41
CA THR A 33 -3.69 -2.39 22.12
C THR A 33 -4.01 -0.89 22.24
N ALA A 34 -4.64 -0.46 23.34
CA ALA A 34 -5.05 0.93 23.51
C ALA A 34 -3.86 1.88 23.75
N LEU A 35 -2.87 1.44 24.51
CA LEU A 35 -1.66 2.24 24.78
C LEU A 35 -0.77 2.36 23.53
N GLU A 36 -0.66 1.30 22.73
CA GLU A 36 0.04 1.33 21.44
C GLU A 36 -0.69 2.23 20.42
N THR A 37 -2.03 2.22 20.42
CA THR A 37 -2.88 3.15 19.65
C THR A 37 -2.58 4.60 19.99
N ASP A 38 -2.64 4.94 21.28
CA ASP A 38 -2.45 6.30 21.76
C ASP A 38 -1.02 6.79 21.50
N ALA A 39 -0.02 5.91 21.66
CA ALA A 39 1.38 6.22 21.36
C ALA A 39 1.59 6.52 19.88
N LEU A 40 1.12 5.66 18.97
CA LEU A 40 1.24 5.87 17.52
C LEU A 40 0.48 7.11 17.06
N SER A 41 -0.72 7.34 17.60
CA SER A 41 -1.50 8.56 17.30
C SER A 41 -0.80 9.82 17.79
N SER A 42 -0.06 9.76 18.91
CA SER A 42 0.69 10.92 19.43
C SER A 42 1.94 11.24 18.61
N GLN A 43 2.58 10.21 18.05
CA GLN A 43 3.76 10.34 17.19
C GLN A 43 3.38 10.80 15.78
N ASN A 44 2.26 10.31 15.27
CA ASN A 44 1.84 10.48 13.88
C ASN A 44 0.41 11.04 13.79
N PRO A 45 0.16 12.31 14.19
CA PRO A 45 -1.19 12.84 14.42
C PRO A 45 -2.09 12.94 13.17
N PHE A 46 -1.50 12.86 11.97
CA PHE A 46 -2.23 12.92 10.69
C PHE A 46 -2.48 11.54 10.07
N VAL A 47 -1.86 10.50 10.63
CA VAL A 47 -1.98 9.13 10.15
C VAL A 47 -2.90 8.36 11.08
N ILE A 48 -3.90 7.72 10.51
CA ILE A 48 -4.81 6.88 11.27
C ILE A 48 -4.02 5.64 11.72
N PRO A 49 -4.06 5.24 13.00
CA PRO A 49 -3.26 4.10 13.47
C PRO A 49 -3.53 2.79 12.69
N PRO A 50 -2.50 1.93 12.50
CA PRO A 50 -2.58 0.78 11.59
C PRO A 50 -3.54 -0.33 12.06
N HIS A 51 -3.86 -0.40 13.35
CA HIS A 51 -4.86 -1.32 13.92
C HIS A 51 -6.29 -0.74 13.93
N ALA A 52 -6.48 0.50 13.46
CA ALA A 52 -7.81 1.10 13.42
C ALA A 52 -8.69 0.45 12.34
N VAL A 53 -9.98 0.30 12.66
CA VAL A 53 -11.00 -0.10 11.68
C VAL A 53 -11.57 1.15 11.03
N VAL A 54 -11.17 1.41 9.78
CA VAL A 54 -11.57 2.58 9.01
C VAL A 54 -12.71 2.20 8.06
N LYS A 55 -13.88 2.80 8.27
CA LYS A 55 -15.09 2.52 7.46
C LYS A 55 -15.44 1.02 7.37
N GLY A 56 -15.19 0.29 8.45
CA GLY A 56 -15.50 -1.14 8.56
C GLY A 56 -14.45 -2.09 7.98
N LYS A 57 -13.26 -1.58 7.62
CA LYS A 57 -12.13 -2.38 7.14
C LYS A 57 -10.87 -2.08 7.95
N THR A 58 -10.08 -3.10 8.21
CA THR A 58 -8.70 -3.02 8.72
C THR A 58 -7.75 -2.52 7.64
N TYR A 59 -6.51 -2.16 8.00
CA TYR A 59 -5.47 -1.82 7.03
C TYR A 59 -5.19 -2.95 6.04
N ALA A 60 -5.13 -4.20 6.53
CA ALA A 60 -4.97 -5.40 5.71
C ALA A 60 -6.10 -5.59 4.69
N GLU A 61 -7.33 -5.19 5.03
CA GLU A 61 -8.44 -5.22 4.08
C GLU A 61 -8.40 -4.01 3.13
N TRP A 62 -7.89 -2.86 3.55
CA TRP A 62 -7.69 -1.71 2.66
C TRP A 62 -6.57 -1.92 1.64
N SER A 63 -5.50 -2.66 1.98
CA SER A 63 -4.47 -3.04 1.00
C SER A 63 -5.06 -3.90 -0.12
N VAL A 64 -5.99 -4.81 0.20
CA VAL A 64 -6.74 -5.58 -0.80
C VAL A 64 -7.57 -4.66 -1.72
N GLU A 65 -8.31 -3.70 -1.17
CA GLU A 65 -9.10 -2.77 -2.00
C GLU A 65 -8.21 -1.87 -2.86
N TRP A 66 -7.02 -1.51 -2.36
CA TRP A 66 -6.04 -0.73 -3.10
C TRP A 66 -5.51 -1.53 -4.31
N TRP A 67 -5.15 -2.81 -4.14
CA TRP A 67 -4.72 -3.66 -5.25
C TRP A 67 -5.84 -3.93 -6.25
N ARG A 68 -7.07 -4.20 -5.78
CA ARG A 68 -8.25 -4.33 -6.65
C ARG A 68 -8.46 -3.09 -7.51
N TRP A 69 -8.35 -1.91 -6.90
CA TRP A 69 -8.44 -0.65 -7.63
C TRP A 69 -7.34 -0.54 -8.68
N LEU A 70 -6.08 -0.73 -8.30
CA LEU A 70 -4.95 -0.57 -9.20
C LEU A 70 -5.04 -1.55 -10.39
N TRP A 71 -5.26 -2.84 -10.12
CA TRP A 71 -5.30 -3.87 -11.17
C TRP A 71 -6.50 -3.74 -12.10
N SER A 72 -7.61 -3.15 -11.65
CA SER A 72 -8.81 -2.96 -12.46
C SER A 72 -8.68 -1.88 -13.54
N ILE A 73 -7.60 -1.09 -13.54
CA ILE A 73 -7.43 0.05 -14.45
C ILE A 73 -6.47 -0.32 -15.59
N PRO A 74 -6.85 -0.11 -16.87
CA PRO A 74 -5.95 -0.32 -18.01
C PRO A 74 -4.64 0.47 -17.88
N PHE A 75 -3.55 -0.11 -18.38
CA PHE A 75 -2.18 0.40 -18.29
C PHE A 75 -2.06 1.88 -18.70
N ASP A 76 -2.70 2.28 -19.80
CA ASP A 76 -2.61 3.63 -20.36
C ASP A 76 -3.36 4.71 -19.56
N GLN A 77 -4.12 4.30 -18.55
CA GLN A 77 -4.87 5.15 -17.63
C GLN A 77 -4.51 4.87 -16.16
N ASN A 78 -3.54 4.00 -15.93
CA ASN A 78 -3.26 3.45 -14.61
C ASN A 78 -2.52 4.47 -13.74
N PRO A 79 -3.01 4.80 -12.53
CA PRO A 79 -2.35 5.75 -11.63
C PRO A 79 -0.96 5.33 -11.16
N GLY A 80 -0.63 4.03 -11.22
CA GLY A 80 0.72 3.52 -10.94
C GLY A 80 1.71 3.76 -12.09
N MET A 81 1.22 3.98 -13.32
CA MET A 81 2.02 4.25 -14.53
C MET A 81 2.07 5.74 -14.88
N ASP A 82 1.47 6.58 -14.05
CA ASP A 82 1.33 8.01 -14.27
C ASP A 82 2.46 8.81 -13.62
N SER A 83 3.34 9.37 -14.45
CA SER A 83 4.45 10.23 -14.02
C SER A 83 4.03 11.67 -13.72
N THR A 84 2.81 12.08 -14.05
CA THR A 84 2.37 13.49 -13.98
C THR A 84 1.45 13.78 -12.79
N GLY A 85 0.62 12.82 -12.38
CA GLY A 85 -0.46 13.01 -11.41
C GLY A 85 -1.86 13.16 -12.04
N ASP A 86 -1.96 13.21 -13.37
CA ASP A 86 -3.23 13.40 -14.09
C ASP A 86 -4.22 12.25 -13.89
N PHE A 87 -3.74 11.05 -13.55
CA PHE A 87 -4.59 9.85 -13.40
C PHE A 87 -5.03 9.59 -11.97
N VAL A 88 -4.65 10.41 -11.00
CA VAL A 88 -4.96 10.22 -9.56
C VAL A 88 -6.46 10.03 -9.26
N ALA A 89 -7.34 10.48 -10.16
CA ALA A 89 -8.79 10.39 -10.01
C ALA A 89 -9.43 9.15 -10.68
N ASN A 90 -8.66 8.38 -11.46
CA ASN A 90 -9.17 7.24 -12.21
C ASN A 90 -9.55 6.09 -11.26
N GLY A 91 -10.70 5.46 -11.51
CA GLY A 91 -11.19 4.31 -10.73
C GLY A 91 -11.57 4.61 -9.27
N GLN A 92 -11.54 5.87 -8.84
CA GLN A 92 -11.76 6.24 -7.43
C GLN A 92 -13.24 6.26 -7.05
N SER A 93 -13.56 5.86 -5.82
CA SER A 93 -14.91 5.95 -5.27
C SER A 93 -14.92 6.03 -3.74
N GLY A 94 -16.07 6.36 -3.15
CA GLY A 94 -16.22 6.32 -1.69
C GLY A 94 -15.46 7.42 -0.94
N SER A 95 -15.19 7.20 0.35
CA SER A 95 -14.56 8.19 1.24
C SER A 95 -13.04 8.03 1.42
N VAL A 96 -12.48 6.92 0.95
CA VAL A 96 -11.05 6.65 0.90
C VAL A 96 -10.61 6.86 -0.54
N TRP A 97 -9.48 7.53 -0.75
CA TRP A 97 -8.90 7.79 -2.05
C TRP A 97 -7.53 7.10 -2.09
N PHE A 98 -7.28 6.33 -3.13
CA PHE A 98 -6.04 5.59 -3.26
C PHE A 98 -4.97 6.43 -3.93
N LEU A 99 -3.75 6.41 -3.41
CA LEU A 99 -2.58 6.93 -4.10
C LEU A 99 -1.60 5.79 -4.35
N ALA A 100 -1.10 5.72 -5.57
CA ALA A 100 -0.08 4.74 -5.95
C ALA A 100 1.24 5.44 -6.24
N PRO A 101 2.38 4.86 -5.85
CA PRO A 101 3.66 5.34 -6.36
C PRO A 101 3.69 5.26 -7.90
N ALA A 102 4.53 6.08 -8.53
CA ALA A 102 4.80 5.92 -9.95
C ALA A 102 5.93 4.89 -10.13
N TYR A 103 5.60 3.65 -10.51
CA TYR A 103 6.56 2.53 -10.45
C TYR A 103 7.70 2.62 -11.48
N PHE A 104 7.60 3.49 -12.50
CA PHE A 104 8.58 3.59 -13.58
C PHE A 104 8.68 5.03 -14.12
N SER A 105 8.93 5.98 -13.21
CA SER A 105 9.06 7.40 -13.54
C SER A 105 10.45 7.92 -13.19
N ASP A 106 11.11 8.59 -14.14
CA ASP A 106 12.30 9.40 -13.85
C ASP A 106 11.93 10.77 -13.22
N ASP A 107 10.64 11.10 -13.20
CA ASP A 107 10.11 12.31 -12.57
C ASP A 107 9.64 12.02 -11.15
N TRP A 108 10.19 12.79 -10.23
CA TRP A 108 9.94 12.70 -8.81
C TRP A 108 8.71 13.51 -8.38
N TYR A 109 8.09 14.32 -9.27
CA TYR A 109 7.00 15.22 -8.90
C TYR A 109 5.69 14.92 -9.62
N ARG A 110 4.64 14.62 -8.86
CA ARG A 110 3.27 14.44 -9.36
C ARG A 110 2.35 15.53 -8.83
N ARG A 111 1.67 16.23 -9.74
CA ARG A 111 0.68 17.26 -9.38
C ARG A 111 -0.70 16.68 -9.50
N ALA A 112 -1.42 16.65 -8.39
CA ALA A 112 -2.71 15.97 -8.32
C ALA A 112 -3.74 16.84 -7.60
N THR A 113 -4.98 16.82 -8.06
CA THR A 113 -6.10 17.45 -7.35
C THR A 113 -7.05 16.39 -6.83
N ILE A 114 -7.34 16.42 -5.53
CA ILE A 114 -8.28 15.50 -4.89
C ILE A 114 -9.46 16.25 -4.26
N PRO A 115 -10.64 15.62 -4.13
CA PRO A 115 -11.76 16.23 -3.41
C PRO A 115 -11.47 16.42 -1.91
N ALA A 116 -12.00 17.49 -1.30
CA ALA A 116 -11.97 17.63 0.17
C ALA A 116 -12.70 16.48 0.89
N GLY A 117 -12.19 16.15 2.08
CA GLY A 117 -12.85 15.20 2.99
C GLY A 117 -12.59 13.72 2.68
N LYS A 118 -11.66 13.43 1.77
CA LYS A 118 -11.17 12.07 1.51
C LYS A 118 -10.08 11.71 2.49
N MET A 119 -10.15 10.50 3.06
CA MET A 119 -8.95 9.87 3.64
C MET A 119 -8.08 9.38 2.48
N LEU A 120 -6.76 9.35 2.66
CA LEU A 120 -5.83 8.88 1.63
C LEU A 120 -5.22 7.56 2.07
N PHE A 121 -5.43 6.48 1.32
CA PHE A 121 -4.73 5.23 1.54
C PHE A 121 -3.62 5.09 0.49
N ILE A 122 -2.39 5.04 0.97
CA ILE A 122 -1.18 5.23 0.16
C ILE A 122 -0.33 3.97 0.30
N ASP A 123 0.03 3.37 -0.82
CA ASP A 123 1.11 2.38 -0.87
C ASP A 123 2.45 3.10 -0.79
N LEU A 124 3.24 2.82 0.26
CA LEU A 124 4.60 3.33 0.38
C LEU A 124 5.61 2.37 -0.26
N ALA A 125 5.39 1.08 -0.06
CA ALA A 125 6.12 -0.01 -0.68
C ALA A 125 5.35 -1.31 -0.47
N ALA A 126 4.96 -1.97 -1.55
CA ALA A 126 4.24 -3.23 -1.48
C ALA A 126 4.62 -4.16 -2.61
N VAL A 127 4.34 -5.44 -2.38
CA VAL A 127 4.41 -6.48 -3.40
C VAL A 127 3.07 -7.17 -3.52
N PHE A 128 2.70 -7.45 -4.76
CA PHE A 128 1.62 -8.34 -5.13
C PHE A 128 2.23 -9.67 -5.56
N MET A 129 1.60 -10.76 -5.15
CA MET A 129 1.96 -12.12 -5.54
C MET A 129 0.70 -12.84 -6.01
N SER A 130 0.82 -13.71 -7.01
CA SER A 130 -0.30 -14.56 -7.45
C SER A 130 0.13 -15.94 -7.92
N ILE A 131 -0.81 -16.90 -7.88
CA ILE A 131 -0.58 -18.21 -8.51
C ILE A 131 -0.41 -18.03 -10.03
N GLN A 132 -1.17 -17.12 -10.64
CA GLN A 132 -1.07 -16.81 -12.06
C GLN A 132 0.31 -16.27 -12.47
N GLU A 133 0.98 -15.49 -11.62
CA GLU A 133 2.38 -15.05 -11.84
C GLU A 133 3.41 -16.17 -11.60
N GLY A 134 2.99 -17.25 -10.96
CA GLY A 134 3.87 -18.37 -10.60
C GLY A 134 4.70 -18.11 -9.35
N ASP A 135 4.24 -17.22 -8.47
CA ASP A 135 4.93 -16.89 -7.21
C ASP A 135 4.79 -17.98 -6.14
N GLY A 136 3.85 -18.90 -6.33
CA GLY A 136 3.56 -20.04 -5.46
C GLY A 136 2.31 -20.79 -5.93
N GLU A 137 1.97 -21.90 -5.28
CA GLU A 137 0.77 -22.70 -5.58
C GLU A 137 -0.25 -22.66 -4.43
N THR A 138 0.14 -22.15 -3.26
CA THR A 138 -0.66 -22.13 -2.02
C THR A 138 -0.61 -20.78 -1.32
N LEU A 139 -1.53 -20.53 -0.39
CA LEU A 139 -1.56 -19.28 0.39
C LEU A 139 -0.29 -19.14 1.21
N GLU A 140 0.17 -20.23 1.80
CA GLU A 140 1.38 -20.27 2.61
C GLU A 140 2.63 -19.91 1.77
N GLU A 141 2.72 -20.39 0.54
CA GLU A 141 3.82 -20.06 -0.37
C GLU A 141 3.78 -18.60 -0.83
N LEU A 142 2.61 -18.08 -1.22
CA LEU A 142 2.47 -16.66 -1.58
C LEU A 142 2.80 -15.74 -0.41
N ALA A 143 2.31 -16.08 0.79
CA ALA A 143 2.56 -15.30 1.99
C ALA A 143 4.04 -15.28 2.39
N GLU A 144 4.72 -16.42 2.27
CA GLU A 144 6.16 -16.50 2.53
C GLU A 144 6.98 -15.76 1.47
N ALA A 145 6.64 -15.89 0.19
CA ALA A 145 7.32 -15.18 -0.89
C ALA A 145 7.18 -13.66 -0.72
N ALA A 146 5.96 -13.17 -0.47
CA ALA A 146 5.69 -11.75 -0.21
C ALA A 146 6.45 -11.25 1.03
N ARG A 147 6.46 -12.04 2.11
CA ARG A 147 7.19 -11.71 3.34
C ARG A 147 8.69 -11.59 3.10
N VAL A 148 9.29 -12.58 2.44
CA VAL A 148 10.74 -12.61 2.14
C VAL A 148 11.14 -11.39 1.32
N PHE A 149 10.32 -11.02 0.32
CA PHE A 149 10.57 -9.85 -0.51
C PHE A 149 10.47 -8.55 0.31
N MET A 150 9.41 -8.39 1.10
CA MET A 150 9.20 -7.17 1.89
C MET A 150 10.17 -7.05 3.09
N ASP A 151 10.67 -8.15 3.65
CA ASP A 151 11.73 -8.15 4.67
C ASP A 151 13.06 -7.61 4.14
N ALA A 152 13.29 -7.76 2.83
CA ALA A 152 14.48 -7.25 2.16
C ALA A 152 14.29 -5.85 1.56
N THR A 153 13.08 -5.27 1.67
CA THR A 153 12.79 -3.89 1.26
C THR A 153 13.31 -2.93 2.32
N THR A 154 14.02 -1.89 1.91
CA THR A 154 14.68 -0.92 2.82
C THR A 154 14.27 0.51 2.53
N ASP A 155 14.70 1.42 3.40
CA ASP A 155 14.56 2.88 3.24
C ASP A 155 13.13 3.36 3.07
N VAL A 156 12.14 2.59 3.55
CA VAL A 156 10.72 2.96 3.49
C VAL A 156 10.48 4.17 4.38
N MET A 157 10.14 5.30 3.77
CA MET A 157 9.86 6.54 4.47
C MET A 157 8.72 7.32 3.81
N VAL A 158 8.08 8.18 4.61
CA VAL A 158 7.10 9.13 4.12
C VAL A 158 7.11 10.40 4.96
N GLU A 159 6.99 11.53 4.29
CA GLU A 159 6.88 12.86 4.86
C GLU A 159 5.61 13.54 4.34
N VAL A 160 4.80 14.06 5.26
CA VAL A 160 3.58 14.82 4.93
C VAL A 160 3.73 16.25 5.44
N ASP A 161 3.65 17.22 4.55
CA ASP A 161 3.81 18.66 4.85
C ASP A 161 5.06 18.99 5.69
N GLY A 162 6.19 18.32 5.42
CA GLY A 162 7.43 18.53 6.17
C GLY A 162 7.55 17.70 7.45
N VAL A 163 6.58 16.84 7.76
CA VAL A 163 6.56 15.99 8.96
C VAL A 163 6.78 14.53 8.56
N ALA A 164 7.95 14.00 8.87
CA ALA A 164 8.31 12.61 8.64
C ALA A 164 7.54 11.67 9.58
N LEU A 165 6.94 10.63 9.00
CA LEU A 165 6.31 9.55 9.76
C LEU A 165 7.34 8.81 10.61
N GLN A 166 6.99 8.53 11.85
CA GLN A 166 7.80 7.74 12.77
C GLN A 166 7.29 6.29 12.83
N ASN A 167 8.22 5.35 13.03
CA ASN A 167 7.94 3.91 13.16
C ASN A 167 7.13 3.36 11.97
N VAL A 168 7.63 3.60 10.75
CA VAL A 168 6.98 3.15 9.51
C VAL A 168 6.80 1.63 9.49
N GLU A 169 7.66 0.91 10.20
CA GLU A 169 7.61 -0.54 10.35
C GLU A 169 6.29 -1.06 10.93
N ASP A 170 5.63 -0.27 11.78
CA ASP A 170 4.36 -0.64 12.42
C ASP A 170 3.17 -0.59 11.44
N TYR A 171 3.37 -0.06 10.23
CA TYR A 171 2.36 0.10 9.18
C TYR A 171 2.41 -0.99 8.09
N ARG A 172 3.23 -2.03 8.29
CA ARG A 172 3.27 -3.18 7.39
C ARG A 172 2.10 -4.11 7.63
N VAL A 173 1.42 -4.53 6.57
CA VAL A 173 0.32 -5.49 6.62
C VAL A 173 0.38 -6.48 5.47
N GLN A 174 -0.01 -7.72 5.76
CA GLN A 174 -0.38 -8.70 4.74
C GLN A 174 -1.89 -8.72 4.53
N SER A 175 -2.34 -9.08 3.32
CA SER A 175 -3.75 -9.37 3.08
C SER A 175 -4.23 -10.52 3.99
N PRO A 176 -5.49 -10.52 4.48
CA PRO A 176 -5.99 -11.56 5.39
C PRO A 176 -6.03 -12.98 4.78
N GLY A 177 -5.89 -13.09 3.46
CA GLY A 177 -5.88 -14.31 2.67
C GLY A 177 -5.75 -13.96 1.20
N MET A 178 -5.90 -14.96 0.32
CA MET A 178 -6.03 -14.67 -1.11
C MET A 178 -7.29 -13.85 -1.38
N PHE A 179 -7.24 -12.99 -2.40
CA PHE A 179 -8.36 -12.15 -2.79
C PHE A 179 -8.59 -12.16 -4.30
N ASP A 180 -9.83 -11.82 -4.66
CA ASP A 180 -10.22 -11.60 -6.05
C ASP A 180 -9.82 -10.23 -6.57
N TYR A 181 -9.51 -10.18 -7.86
CA TYR A 181 -9.16 -8.98 -8.60
C TYR A 181 -9.54 -9.17 -10.07
N VAL A 182 -9.78 -8.05 -10.73
CA VAL A 182 -10.15 -8.02 -12.15
C VAL A 182 -9.01 -7.38 -12.90
N VAL A 183 -8.61 -8.03 -13.98
CA VAL A 183 -7.59 -7.56 -14.90
C VAL A 183 -8.27 -7.19 -16.21
N PRO A 184 -8.20 -5.92 -16.67
CA PRO A 184 -8.84 -5.50 -17.92
C PRO A 184 -8.00 -5.90 -19.15
N GLU A 185 -8.53 -5.64 -20.34
CA GLU A 185 -7.69 -5.58 -21.54
C GLU A 185 -6.68 -4.42 -21.42
N ASN A 186 -5.54 -4.52 -22.11
CA ASN A 186 -4.45 -3.53 -22.01
C ASN A 186 -4.00 -3.35 -20.55
N ASN A 187 -3.81 -4.45 -19.81
CA ASN A 187 -3.43 -4.39 -18.40
C ASN A 187 -1.91 -4.22 -18.21
N MET A 188 -1.51 -3.93 -16.97
CA MET A 188 -0.10 -3.71 -16.62
C MET A 188 0.75 -4.98 -16.76
N PHE A 189 0.23 -6.16 -16.43
CA PHE A 189 0.97 -7.41 -16.54
C PHE A 189 1.37 -7.71 -18.01
N GLU A 190 0.44 -7.57 -18.95
CA GLU A 190 0.70 -7.69 -20.39
C GLU A 190 1.71 -6.62 -20.87
N ALA A 191 1.59 -5.38 -20.37
CA ALA A 191 2.55 -4.31 -20.69
C ALA A 191 3.97 -4.62 -20.21
N PHE A 192 4.11 -5.41 -19.14
CA PHE A 192 5.38 -5.95 -18.65
C PHE A 192 5.82 -7.27 -19.31
N GLY A 193 5.05 -7.75 -20.30
CA GLY A 193 5.37 -8.94 -21.07
C GLY A 193 5.03 -10.25 -20.38
N LEU A 194 4.14 -10.23 -19.37
CA LEU A 194 3.60 -11.42 -18.73
C LEU A 194 2.40 -11.94 -19.51
N ASP A 195 2.24 -13.27 -19.57
CA ASP A 195 1.06 -13.92 -20.16
C ASP A 195 -0.09 -13.90 -19.14
N TYR A 196 -0.76 -12.76 -19.09
CA TYR A 196 -1.75 -12.45 -18.07
C TYR A 196 -3.00 -11.84 -18.74
N PRO A 197 -3.87 -12.69 -19.33
CA PRO A 197 -5.01 -12.22 -20.09
C PRO A 197 -6.03 -11.48 -19.22
N ALA A 198 -6.82 -10.63 -19.86
CA ALA A 198 -7.96 -9.99 -19.19
C ALA A 198 -8.92 -11.04 -18.60
N GLY A 199 -9.35 -10.83 -17.36
CA GLY A 199 -10.17 -11.81 -16.65
C GLY A 199 -10.40 -11.48 -15.18
N GLU A 200 -11.14 -12.36 -14.52
CA GLU A 200 -11.32 -12.37 -13.07
C GLU A 200 -10.45 -13.48 -12.48
N TYR A 201 -9.71 -13.12 -11.44
CA TYR A 201 -8.75 -13.97 -10.75
C TYR A 201 -9.08 -14.00 -9.25
N HIS A 202 -8.62 -15.03 -8.53
CA HIS A 202 -9.00 -15.30 -7.13
C HIS A 202 -7.83 -15.72 -6.23
N ASP A 203 -6.62 -15.47 -6.71
CA ASP A 203 -5.36 -16.02 -6.20
C ASP A 203 -4.34 -14.94 -5.82
N GLY A 204 -4.80 -13.70 -5.65
CA GLY A 204 -3.94 -12.56 -5.38
C GLY A 204 -3.63 -12.48 -3.89
N PHE A 205 -2.40 -12.14 -3.53
CA PHE A 205 -1.95 -11.91 -2.16
C PHE A 205 -1.02 -10.70 -2.13
N CYS A 206 -0.96 -9.98 -1.01
CA CYS A 206 -0.04 -8.86 -0.88
C CYS A 206 0.60 -8.76 0.50
N ASP A 207 1.79 -8.17 0.54
CA ASP A 207 2.48 -7.68 1.73
C ASP A 207 3.02 -6.28 1.41
N GLY A 208 2.91 -5.33 2.34
CA GLY A 208 3.42 -3.98 2.09
C GLY A 208 3.24 -3.02 3.25
N TYR A 209 3.95 -1.90 3.16
CA TYR A 209 3.82 -0.73 4.01
C TYR A 209 2.80 0.23 3.43
N TYR A 210 1.73 0.50 4.17
CA TYR A 210 0.66 1.40 3.74
C TYR A 210 0.32 2.39 4.83
N ILE A 211 -0.09 3.60 4.46
CA ILE A 211 -0.61 4.57 5.42
C ILE A 211 -2.00 5.04 5.03
N MET A 212 -2.83 5.30 6.03
CA MET A 212 -4.13 5.98 5.89
C MET A 212 -4.04 7.37 6.50
N LEU A 213 -3.98 8.41 5.69
CA LEU A 213 -4.09 9.78 6.17
C LEU A 213 -5.54 10.12 6.51
N ALA A 214 -5.73 10.79 7.65
CA ALA A 214 -6.97 11.49 7.93
C ALA A 214 -7.22 12.57 6.85
N PRO A 215 -8.47 13.01 6.63
CA PRO A 215 -8.73 13.99 5.58
C PRO A 215 -7.93 15.28 5.75
N LEU A 216 -7.12 15.57 4.73
CA LEU A 216 -6.33 16.79 4.67
C LEU A 216 -7.24 18.01 4.54
N SER A 217 -6.75 19.16 5.03
CA SER A 217 -7.43 20.44 4.87
C SER A 217 -7.53 20.84 3.40
N ALA A 218 -8.46 21.72 3.05
CA ALA A 218 -8.46 22.30 1.71
C ALA A 218 -7.23 23.20 1.52
N GLY A 219 -6.49 23.02 0.42
CA GLY A 219 -5.25 23.75 0.18
C GLY A 219 -4.19 22.90 -0.52
N GLN A 220 -2.95 23.41 -0.49
CA GLN A 220 -1.78 22.71 -0.99
C GLN A 220 -1.18 21.85 0.12
N HIS A 221 -0.83 20.63 -0.24
CA HIS A 221 -0.17 19.65 0.62
C HIS A 221 0.96 18.97 -0.15
N THR A 222 1.98 18.50 0.56
CA THR A 222 3.07 17.71 -0.02
C THR A 222 3.14 16.35 0.66
N ILE A 223 3.24 15.28 -0.14
CA ILE A 223 3.53 13.93 0.34
C ILE A 223 4.77 13.45 -0.39
N HIS A 224 5.88 13.32 0.32
CA HIS A 224 7.12 12.74 -0.21
C HIS A 224 7.31 11.36 0.36
N MET A 225 7.66 10.39 -0.46
CA MET A 225 7.86 9.00 -0.05
C MET A 225 8.97 8.35 -0.86
N LEU A 226 9.66 7.41 -0.24
CA LEU A 226 10.78 6.66 -0.82
C LEU A 226 10.74 5.22 -0.30
N ALA A 227 11.11 4.27 -1.16
CA ALA A 227 11.41 2.90 -0.77
C ALA A 227 12.41 2.26 -1.75
N THR A 228 13.30 1.42 -1.22
CA THR A 228 14.28 0.65 -1.99
C THR A 228 13.88 -0.81 -2.03
N PHE A 229 13.64 -1.32 -3.24
CA PHE A 229 13.21 -2.70 -3.47
C PHE A 229 14.39 -3.63 -3.74
N PRO A 230 14.35 -4.87 -3.22
CA PRO A 230 15.40 -5.85 -3.45
C PRO A 230 15.38 -6.37 -4.91
N ALA A 231 16.29 -7.30 -5.20
CA ALA A 231 16.21 -8.08 -6.43
C ALA A 231 14.83 -8.77 -6.58
N PRO A 232 14.30 -8.90 -7.81
CA PRO A 232 14.96 -8.59 -9.09
C PRO A 232 14.94 -7.10 -9.48
N TYR A 233 14.13 -6.27 -8.82
CA TYR A 233 13.98 -4.86 -9.18
C TYR A 233 15.28 -4.06 -8.97
N ASN A 234 15.91 -4.19 -7.79
CA ASN A 234 17.12 -3.44 -7.42
C ASN A 234 17.00 -1.95 -7.72
N ASP A 235 15.87 -1.36 -7.34
CA ASP A 235 15.52 0.01 -7.68
C ASP A 235 14.95 0.75 -6.47
N THR A 236 15.09 2.07 -6.48
CA THR A 236 14.51 2.94 -5.48
C THR A 236 13.39 3.74 -6.13
N ILE A 237 12.19 3.56 -5.61
CA ILE A 237 11.04 4.39 -5.98
C ILE A 237 11.01 5.54 -4.99
N GLU A 238 11.08 6.76 -5.50
CA GLU A 238 10.83 7.97 -4.73
C GLU A 238 9.83 8.85 -5.50
N VAL A 239 8.93 9.50 -4.78
CA VAL A 239 7.90 10.34 -5.38
C VAL A 239 7.46 11.41 -4.40
N THR A 240 7.22 12.60 -4.93
CA THR A 240 6.62 13.74 -4.25
C THR A 240 5.30 14.07 -4.93
N PHE A 241 4.21 13.93 -4.20
CA PHE A 241 2.93 14.48 -4.62
C PHE A 241 2.80 15.93 -4.15
N GLU A 242 2.64 16.85 -5.10
CA GLU A 242 2.12 18.19 -4.87
C GLU A 242 0.59 18.12 -4.98
N LEU A 243 -0.08 17.91 -3.85
CA LEU A 243 -1.53 17.72 -3.79
C LEU A 243 -2.27 19.05 -3.61
N THR A 244 -3.27 19.28 -4.45
CA THR A 244 -4.31 20.28 -4.22
C THR A 244 -5.56 19.59 -3.70
N VAL A 245 -5.93 19.86 -2.44
CA VAL A 245 -7.22 19.43 -1.88
C VAL A 245 -8.25 20.50 -2.20
N ALA A 246 -9.21 20.16 -3.05
CA ALA A 246 -10.25 21.08 -3.50
C ALA A 246 -11.06 21.65 -2.31
N GLY A 247 -11.33 22.95 -2.30
CA GLY A 247 -12.22 23.55 -1.31
C GLY A 247 -13.62 22.93 -1.35
N ARG A 248 -14.29 22.80 -0.19
CA ARG A 248 -15.72 22.45 -0.17
C ARG A 248 -16.48 23.52 -0.96
N GLY A 249 -16.96 23.17 -2.16
CA GLY A 249 -17.77 24.07 -2.97
C GLY A 249 -18.92 24.61 -2.13
N ARG A 250 -18.96 25.93 -1.92
CA ARG A 250 -20.19 26.57 -1.46
C ARG A 250 -21.19 26.42 -2.60
N ASN A 251 -22.16 25.52 -2.45
CA ASN A 251 -23.34 25.50 -3.29
C ASN A 251 -24.04 26.86 -3.15
N HIS A 252 -23.71 27.82 -4.01
CA HIS A 252 -24.54 28.98 -4.24
C HIS A 252 -25.79 28.51 -4.98
N PHE A 253 -26.78 28.06 -4.21
CA PHE A 253 -28.16 28.05 -4.67
C PHE A 253 -28.54 29.50 -4.99
N THR A 254 -28.40 29.88 -6.25
CA THR A 254 -29.06 31.07 -6.77
C THR A 254 -30.51 30.67 -7.04
N ASN A 255 -31.38 30.95 -6.06
CA ASN A 255 -32.82 30.97 -6.31
C ASN A 255 -33.09 32.09 -7.33
N ARG A 256 -33.57 31.73 -8.51
CA ARG A 256 -34.36 32.61 -9.38
C ARG A 256 -35.70 31.97 -9.65
#